data_AF-A0AAW4KYD0-F1
#
_entry.id   AF-A0AAW4KYD0-F1
#
_cell.length_a   1.000
_cell.length_b   1.000
_cell.length_c   1.000
_cell.angle_alpha   90.00
_cell.angle_beta   90.00
_cell.angle_gamma   90.00
#
_symmetry.space_group_name_H-M   'P 1'
#
loop_
_entity.id
_entity.type
_entity.pdbx_description
1 polymer ?
#
loop_
_entity_poly.entity_id
_entity_poly.type
_entity_poly.pdbx_seq_one_letter_code
_entity_poly.pdbx_strand_id
1 'polypeptide(L)'
;LAKAGFIALAPDGLTSVGGYPGNDEKGVALQQTVDPTKLMNDFFAAIEWLMHHDSSTGKVGMTGFCYGGGVTNAAAVAYPELGAAVSFYGRQPDAKDVPRIKAPIML
;
A
#
# COMPACT_ATOMS: atom_id res chain seq x y z
N LEU A 1 5.70 0.70 13.42
CA LEU A 1 4.31 1.19 13.59
C LEU A 1 3.66 0.67 14.87
N ALA A 2 3.56 -0.64 15.11
CA ALA A 2 2.99 -1.19 16.36
C ALA A 2 3.59 -0.60 17.65
N LYS A 3 4.93 -0.55 17.77
CA LYS A 3 5.61 0.10 18.91
C LYS A 3 5.30 1.60 19.06
N ALA A 4 4.86 2.26 18.00
CA ALA A 4 4.48 3.67 18.00
C ALA A 4 2.97 3.86 18.25
N GLY A 5 2.22 2.81 18.57
CA GLY A 5 0.80 2.88 18.95
C GLY A 5 -0.21 2.68 17.82
N PHE A 6 0.21 2.15 16.66
CA PHE A 6 -0.69 1.89 15.52
C PHE A 6 -0.93 0.39 15.31
N ILE A 7 -2.14 0.02 14.86
CA ILE A 7 -2.33 -1.27 14.20
C ILE A 7 -1.60 -1.22 12.85
N ALA A 8 -0.81 -2.26 12.55
CA ALA A 8 -0.02 -2.32 11.33
C ALA A 8 -0.29 -3.63 10.59
N LEU A 9 -0.62 -3.51 9.31
CA LEU A 9 -0.81 -4.64 8.39
C LEU A 9 0.13 -4.45 7.20
N ALA A 10 0.88 -5.50 6.87
CA ALA A 10 1.76 -5.55 5.70
C ALA A 10 1.38 -6.78 4.85
N PRO A 11 0.56 -6.62 3.80
CA PRO A 11 0.17 -7.73 2.94
C PRO A 11 1.37 -8.35 2.22
N ASP A 12 1.39 -9.68 2.12
CA ASP A 12 2.39 -10.39 1.32
C ASP A 12 1.96 -10.48 -0.15
N GLY A 13 2.55 -9.63 -0.98
CA GLY A 13 2.30 -9.58 -2.42
C GLY A 13 2.72 -10.83 -3.19
N LEU A 14 3.49 -11.75 -2.59
CA LEU A 14 3.93 -12.99 -3.21
C LEU A 14 3.07 -14.20 -2.80
N THR A 15 2.02 -14.00 -1.99
CA THR A 15 1.17 -15.09 -1.49
C THR A 15 0.66 -16.01 -2.61
N SER A 16 0.26 -15.45 -3.76
CA SER A 16 -0.26 -16.22 -4.91
C SER A 16 0.78 -17.12 -5.59
N VAL A 17 2.07 -16.89 -5.31
CA VAL A 17 3.22 -17.63 -5.87
C VAL A 17 4.09 -18.26 -4.77
N GLY A 18 3.54 -18.46 -3.57
CA GLY A 18 4.19 -19.19 -2.47
C GLY A 18 4.81 -18.34 -1.37
N GLY A 19 4.66 -17.01 -1.42
CA GLY A 19 5.20 -16.07 -0.43
C GLY A 19 6.69 -15.76 -0.63
N TYR A 20 7.26 -14.99 0.29
CA TYR A 20 8.67 -14.59 0.22
C TYR A 20 9.61 -15.81 0.22
N PRO A 21 10.48 -15.98 -0.80
CA PRO A 21 11.28 -17.19 -0.99
C PRO A 21 12.57 -17.24 -0.13
N GLY A 22 12.68 -16.37 0.89
CA GLY A 22 13.84 -16.29 1.77
C GLY A 22 15.05 -15.52 1.23
N ASN A 23 14.95 -14.93 0.03
CA ASN A 23 15.98 -14.04 -0.54
C ASN A 23 15.37 -13.05 -1.54
N ASP A 24 15.96 -11.86 -1.63
CA ASP A 24 15.40 -10.72 -2.38
C ASP A 24 15.46 -10.92 -3.90
N GLU A 25 16.54 -11.51 -4.43
CA GLU A 25 16.69 -11.73 -5.87
C GLU A 25 15.56 -12.59 -6.44
N LYS A 26 15.26 -13.72 -5.78
CA LYS A 26 14.11 -14.56 -6.15
C LYS A 26 12.78 -13.86 -5.85
N GLY A 27 12.70 -13.06 -4.78
CA GLY A 27 11.51 -12.28 -4.46
C GLY A 27 11.14 -11.31 -5.59
N VAL A 28 12.12 -10.56 -6.10
CA VAL A 28 11.94 -9.65 -7.24
C VAL A 28 11.51 -10.42 -8.49
N ALA A 29 12.18 -11.54 -8.79
CA ALA A 29 11.83 -12.36 -9.94
C ALA A 29 10.39 -12.91 -9.85
N LEU A 30 9.96 -13.37 -8.67
CA LEU A 30 8.59 -13.83 -8.44
C LEU A 30 7.58 -12.69 -8.56
N GLN A 31 7.86 -11.53 -7.98
CA GLN A 31 6.96 -10.37 -8.03
C GLN A 31 6.66 -9.94 -9.47
N GLN A 32 7.64 -10.04 -10.38
CA GLN A 32 7.45 -9.73 -11.80
C GLN A 32 6.48 -10.67 -12.53
N THR A 33 6.20 -11.85 -11.97
CA THR A 33 5.23 -12.81 -12.52
C THR A 33 3.81 -12.58 -12.02
N VAL A 34 3.63 -11.76 -10.98
CA VAL A 34 2.31 -11.45 -10.40
C VAL A 34 1.60 -10.40 -11.24
N ASP A 35 0.29 -10.56 -11.43
CA ASP A 35 -0.53 -9.56 -12.11
C ASP A 35 -0.48 -8.22 -11.35
N PRO A 36 -0.03 -7.13 -11.99
CA PRO A 36 0.23 -5.87 -11.28
C PRO A 36 -1.06 -5.21 -10.76
N THR A 37 -2.20 -5.42 -11.43
CA THR A 37 -3.48 -4.87 -11.00
C THR A 37 -4.01 -5.62 -9.79
N LYS A 38 -3.97 -6.96 -9.80
CA LYS A 38 -4.35 -7.78 -8.63
C LYS A 38 -3.47 -7.48 -7.44
N LEU A 39 -2.15 -7.43 -7.64
CA LEU A 39 -1.21 -7.11 -6.57
C LEU A 39 -1.52 -5.74 -5.94
N MET A 40 -1.77 -4.70 -6.74
CA MET A 40 -2.16 -3.40 -6.22
C MET A 40 -3.49 -3.45 -5.47
N ASN A 41 -4.46 -4.19 -6.00
CA ASN A 41 -5.77 -4.37 -5.37
C ASN A 41 -5.69 -5.11 -4.03
N ASP A 42 -4.72 -6.00 -3.83
CA ASP A 42 -4.52 -6.68 -2.55
C ASP A 42 -4.16 -5.67 -1.44
N PHE A 43 -3.34 -4.65 -1.75
CA PHE A 43 -3.03 -3.57 -0.80
C PHE A 43 -4.22 -2.64 -0.56
N PHE A 44 -5.06 -2.41 -1.58
CA PHE A 44 -6.28 -1.65 -1.46
C PHE A 44 -7.32 -2.37 -0.58
N ALA A 45 -7.48 -3.67 -0.78
CA ALA A 45 -8.31 -4.51 0.09
C ALA A 45 -7.81 -4.52 1.55
N ALA A 46 -6.49 -4.41 1.77
CA ALA A 46 -5.94 -4.29 3.13
C ALA A 46 -6.30 -2.96 3.81
N ILE A 47 -6.41 -1.86 3.05
CA ILE A 47 -6.92 -0.57 3.55
C ILE A 47 -8.36 -0.74 4.00
N GLU A 48 -9.22 -1.27 3.12
CA GLU A 48 -10.64 -1.49 3.40
C GLU A 48 -10.84 -2.43 4.60
N TRP A 49 -10.07 -3.51 4.67
CA TRP A 49 -10.10 -4.43 5.82
C TRP A 49 -9.73 -3.71 7.11
N LEU A 50 -8.67 -2.89 7.13
CA LEU A 50 -8.30 -2.10 8.30
C LEU A 50 -9.32 -1.03 8.66
N MET A 51 -10.05 -0.45 7.70
CA MET A 51 -11.12 0.51 7.99
C MET A 51 -12.28 -0.16 8.73
N HIS A 52 -12.54 -1.44 8.45
CA HIS A 52 -13.67 -2.19 9.02
C HIS A 52 -13.29 -3.15 10.17
N HIS A 53 -12.01 -3.30 10.48
CA HIS A 53 -11.56 -4.22 11.52
C HIS A 53 -11.98 -3.73 12.92
N ASP A 54 -12.49 -4.63 13.76
CA ASP A 54 -13.04 -4.30 15.09
C ASP A 54 -12.07 -3.58 16.04
N SER A 55 -10.76 -3.84 15.89
CA SER A 55 -9.74 -3.17 16.71
C SER A 55 -9.31 -1.81 16.13
N SER A 56 -9.76 -1.47 14.93
CA SER A 56 -9.44 -0.22 14.26
C SER A 56 -10.35 0.92 14.69
N THR A 57 -9.85 2.14 14.58
CA THR A 57 -10.66 3.36 14.76
C THR A 57 -11.43 3.76 13.50
N GLY A 58 -11.30 2.98 12.41
CA GLY A 58 -11.78 3.31 11.08
C GLY A 58 -10.85 4.27 10.31
N LYS A 59 -9.88 4.91 10.96
CA LYS A 59 -8.88 5.76 10.30
C LYS A 59 -7.67 4.93 9.87
N VAL A 60 -7.38 4.95 8.58
CA VAL A 60 -6.24 4.23 7.99
C VAL A 60 -5.31 5.20 7.27
N GLY A 61 -4.02 5.03 7.49
CA GLY A 61 -2.97 5.67 6.70
C GLY A 61 -2.11 4.61 6.03
N MET A 62 -1.43 4.99 4.94
CA MET A 62 -0.56 4.09 4.20
C MET A 62 0.86 4.65 4.13
N THR A 63 1.86 3.79 4.30
CA THR A 63 3.25 4.11 4.00
C THR A 63 3.89 2.95 3.25
N GLY A 64 4.83 3.27 2.36
CA GLY A 64 5.52 2.27 1.57
C GLY A 64 6.78 2.79 0.92
N PHE A 65 7.61 1.85 0.48
CA PHE A 65 8.95 2.08 -0.06
C PHE A 65 9.05 1.54 -1.48
N CYS A 66 9.71 2.26 -2.38
CA CYS A 66 9.89 1.87 -3.78
C CYS A 66 8.55 1.55 -4.45
N TYR A 67 8.30 0.29 -4.84
CA TYR A 67 7.00 -0.18 -5.32
C TYR A 67 5.87 0.24 -4.37
N GLY A 68 6.04 0.01 -3.06
CA GLY A 68 5.06 0.38 -2.04
C GLY A 68 4.85 1.90 -1.93
N GLY A 69 5.84 2.72 -2.27
CA GLY A 69 5.65 4.17 -2.37
C GLY A 69 4.72 4.54 -3.52
N GLY A 70 4.89 3.87 -4.66
CA GLY A 70 3.97 3.99 -5.80
C GLY A 70 2.55 3.55 -5.47
N VAL A 71 2.39 2.43 -4.75
CA VAL A 71 1.07 1.98 -4.27
C VAL A 71 0.49 2.97 -3.26
N THR A 72 1.30 3.55 -2.37
CA THR A 72 0.87 4.58 -1.41
C THR A 72 0.30 5.81 -2.11
N ASN A 73 0.96 6.28 -3.18
CA ASN A 73 0.44 7.37 -4.00
C ASN A 73 -0.84 6.98 -4.75
N ALA A 74 -0.92 5.76 -5.28
CA ALA A 74 -2.13 5.28 -5.94
C ALA A 74 -3.31 5.17 -4.96
N ALA A 75 -3.07 4.73 -3.73
CA ALA A 75 -4.07 4.68 -2.67
C ALA A 75 -4.58 6.08 -2.33
N ALA A 76 -3.69 7.09 -2.27
CA ALA A 76 -4.09 8.47 -2.00
C ALA A 76 -4.98 9.07 -3.11
N VAL A 77 -4.83 8.61 -4.35
CA VAL A 77 -5.72 8.96 -5.48
C VAL A 77 -7.07 8.24 -5.37
N ALA A 78 -7.05 6.96 -4.97
CA ALA A 78 -8.22 6.09 -4.97
C ALA A 78 -9.16 6.33 -3.77
N TYR A 79 -8.61 6.60 -2.59
CA TYR A 79 -9.34 6.68 -1.32
C TYR A 79 -9.35 8.11 -0.77
N PRO A 80 -10.37 8.93 -1.07
CA PRO A 80 -10.50 10.28 -0.50
C PRO A 80 -10.60 10.32 1.03
N GLU A 81 -10.98 9.20 1.65
CA GLU A 81 -11.06 8.99 3.10
C GLU A 81 -9.74 8.54 3.75
N LEU A 82 -8.69 8.29 2.96
CA LEU A 82 -7.38 7.88 3.48
C LEU A 82 -6.82 8.99 4.40
N GLY A 83 -6.44 8.61 5.62
CA GLY A 83 -6.05 9.56 6.66
C GLY A 83 -4.70 10.23 6.42
N ALA A 84 -3.76 9.53 5.78
CA ALA A 84 -2.46 10.05 5.34
C ALA A 84 -1.78 9.07 4.38
N ALA A 85 -0.93 9.58 3.49
CA ALA A 85 -0.06 8.79 2.63
C ALA A 85 1.40 9.27 2.74
N VAL A 86 2.30 8.35 3.09
CA VAL A 86 3.74 8.61 3.26
C VAL A 86 4.53 7.73 2.30
N SER A 87 4.91 8.29 1.14
CA SER A 87 5.54 7.55 0.04
C SER A 87 7.05 7.80 0.00
N PHE A 88 7.84 6.76 0.24
CA PHE A 88 9.29 6.83 0.09
C PHE A 88 9.72 6.39 -1.32
N TYR A 89 10.31 7.33 -2.09
CA TYR A 89 10.93 7.10 -3.41
C TYR A 89 10.09 6.23 -4.37
N GLY A 90 8.78 6.45 -4.37
CA GLY A 90 7.81 5.74 -5.20
C GLY A 90 7.49 6.42 -6.53
N ARG A 91 6.76 5.68 -7.39
CA ARG A 91 6.21 6.24 -8.63
C ARG A 91 5.18 7.32 -8.31
N GLN A 92 5.22 8.44 -9.04
CA GLN A 92 4.26 9.53 -8.89
C GLN A 92 2.91 9.16 -9.56
N PRO A 93 1.79 9.70 -9.05
CA PRO A 93 0.51 9.57 -9.73
C PRO A 93 0.49 10.39 -11.02
N ASP A 94 -0.39 10.04 -11.95
CA ASP A 94 -0.61 10.85 -13.16
C ASP A 94 -1.10 12.25 -12.76
N ALA A 95 -0.57 13.30 -13.40
CA ALA A 95 -0.88 14.68 -13.07
C ALA A 95 -2.38 15.01 -13.09
N LYS A 96 -3.15 14.34 -13.98
CA LYS A 96 -4.61 14.48 -14.09
C LYS A 96 -5.36 13.95 -12.87
N ASP A 97 -4.78 13.00 -12.14
CA ASP A 97 -5.40 12.34 -10.99
C ASP A 97 -5.03 13.03 -9.66
N VAL A 98 -3.97 13.85 -9.64
CA VAL A 98 -3.54 14.61 -8.46
C VAL A 98 -4.67 15.40 -7.78
N PRO A 99 -5.58 16.11 -8.51
CA PRO A 99 -6.68 16.84 -7.87
C PRO A 99 -7.66 15.97 -7.06
N ARG A 100 -7.67 14.65 -7.30
CA ARG A 100 -8.51 13.69 -6.56
C ARG A 100 -7.98 13.41 -5.16
N ILE A 101 -6.69 13.63 -4.92
CA ILE A 101 -6.04 13.35 -3.64
C ILE A 101 -6.59 14.29 -2.56
N LYS A 102 -7.08 13.70 -1.46
CA LYS A 102 -7.54 14.42 -0.26
C LYS A 102 -6.69 14.12 0.98
N ALA A 103 -6.02 12.99 0.99
CA ALA A 103 -5.10 12.62 2.07
C ALA A 103 -3.92 13.61 2.15
N PRO A 104 -3.48 14.01 3.35
CA PRO A 104 -2.18 14.64 3.55
C PRO A 104 -1.05 13.74 3.02
N ILE A 105 -0.12 14.33 2.27
CA ILE A 105 0.99 13.62 1.64
C ILE A 105 2.33 14.01 2.27
N MET A 106 3.20 13.02 2.49
CA MET A 106 4.63 13.18 2.78
C MET A 106 5.44 12.35 1.78
N LEU A 107 6.45 12.96 1.17
CA LEU A 107 7.33 12.37 0.14
C LEU A 107 8.78 12.36 0.61
#